data_AF-A0A4V0I4L5-F1
#
_entry.id   AF-A0A4V0I4L5-F1
#
_cell.length_a   1.000
_cell.length_b   1.000
_cell.length_c   1.000
_cell.angle_alpha   90.00
_cell.angle_beta   90.00
_cell.angle_gamma   90.00
#
_symmetry.space_group_name_H-M   'P 1'
#
loop_
_entity.id
_entity.type
_entity.pdbx_description
1 polymer ?
#
loop_
_entity_poly.entity_id
_entity_poly.type
_entity_poly.pdbx_seq_one_letter_code
_entity_poly.pdbx_strand_id
1 'polypeptide(L)' 'MEDEAVLSATTKHAETAPRVFSACAGALVCGAAGSLKGKRAAAHWASVQFLTCHGAAVGERLVADGKLVPAAG' A
#
# COMPACT_ATOMS: atom_id res chain seq x y z
N MET A 1 0.24 -3.88 12.21
CA MET A 1 1.31 -3.76 11.18
C MET A 1 2.60 -3.41 11.89
N GLU A 2 3.05 -4.29 12.75
CA GLU A 2 4.12 -4.01 13.73
C GLU A 2 5.19 -5.12 13.71
N ASP A 3 5.01 -6.11 12.84
CA ASP A 3 6.00 -7.17 12.64
C ASP A 3 7.14 -6.63 11.77
N GLU A 4 8.27 -6.35 12.40
CA GLU A 4 9.45 -5.78 11.77
C GLU A 4 10.02 -6.68 10.66
N ALA A 5 9.93 -8.01 10.82
CA ALA A 5 10.42 -8.93 9.80
C ALA A 5 9.57 -8.82 8.53
N VAL A 6 8.24 -8.72 8.67
CA VAL A 6 7.32 -8.52 7.55
C VAL A 6 7.51 -7.16 6.90
N LEU A 7 7.67 -6.09 7.68
CA LEU A 7 7.86 -4.74 7.14
C LEU A 7 9.20 -4.60 6.40
N SER A 8 10.28 -5.14 6.96
CA SER A 8 11.60 -5.16 6.32
C SER A 8 11.58 -5.96 5.02
N ALA A 9 10.96 -7.14 5.03
CA ALA A 9 10.80 -7.95 3.82
C ALA A 9 9.98 -7.20 2.76
N THR A 10 8.85 -6.58 3.14
CA THR A 10 7.99 -5.83 2.23
C THR A 10 8.74 -4.65 1.60
N THR A 11 9.52 -3.92 2.39
CA THR A 11 10.34 -2.79 1.92
C THR A 11 11.36 -3.25 0.88
N LYS A 12 12.14 -4.31 1.18
CA LYS A 12 13.14 -4.87 0.26
C LYS A 12 12.54 -5.35 -1.06
N HIS A 13 11.37 -6.00 -1.00
CA HIS A 13 10.67 -6.42 -2.21
C HIS A 13 10.14 -5.21 -2.99
N ALA A 14 9.59 -4.21 -2.30
CA ALA A 14 9.06 -3.01 -2.94
C ALA A 14 10.17 -2.23 -3.66
N GLU A 15 11.39 -2.18 -3.15
CA GLU A 15 12.54 -1.50 -3.78
C GLU A 15 12.94 -2.14 -5.12
N THR A 16 12.93 -3.47 -5.21
CA THR A 16 13.46 -4.22 -6.36
C THR A 16 12.38 -4.67 -7.34
N ALA A 17 11.12 -4.79 -6.91
CA ALA A 17 10.06 -5.31 -7.74
C ALA A 17 9.65 -4.32 -8.87
N PRO A 18 9.40 -4.82 -10.08
CA PRO A 18 8.91 -3.98 -11.18
C PRO A 18 7.48 -3.47 -10.92
N ARG A 19 6.69 -4.22 -10.15
CA ARG A 19 5.35 -3.85 -9.69
C ARG A 19 5.09 -4.38 -8.29
N VAL A 20 4.35 -3.61 -7.50
CA VAL A 20 3.91 -3.95 -6.15
C VAL A 20 2.38 -3.95 -6.13
N PHE A 21 1.81 -5.13 -5.89
CA PHE A 21 0.36 -5.31 -5.80
C PHE A 21 -0.06 -5.45 -4.34
N SER A 22 -1.24 -4.91 -4.02
CA SER A 22 -1.88 -5.12 -2.74
C SER A 22 -3.38 -5.19 -2.91
N ALA A 23 -4.06 -5.97 -2.08
CA ALA A 23 -5.51 -6.07 -2.10
C ALA A 23 -6.09 -5.89 -0.69
N CYS A 24 -7.32 -5.39 -0.59
CA CYS A 24 -8.04 -5.30 0.68
C CYS A 24 -7.24 -4.48 1.72
N ALA A 25 -6.96 -5.01 2.90
CA ALA A 25 -6.14 -4.35 3.93
C ALA A 25 -4.62 -4.39 3.64
N GLY A 26 -4.18 -5.14 2.62
CA GLY A 26 -2.75 -5.27 2.28
C GLY A 26 -2.08 -3.96 1.90
N ALA A 27 -2.85 -2.98 1.39
CA ALA A 27 -2.33 -1.64 1.13
C ALA A 27 -1.80 -0.97 2.41
N LEU A 28 -2.37 -1.26 3.58
CA LEU A 28 -1.89 -0.71 4.84
C LEU A 28 -0.50 -1.26 5.20
N VAL A 29 -0.21 -2.53 4.88
CA VAL A 29 1.15 -3.11 5.06
C VAL A 29 2.15 -2.38 4.17
N CYS A 30 1.79 -2.10 2.91
CA CYS A 30 2.61 -1.27 2.04
C CYS A 30 2.79 0.15 2.59
N GLY A 31 1.77 0.70 3.25
CA GLY A 31 1.81 2.01 3.91
C GLY A 31 2.74 2.04 5.12
N ALA A 32 2.67 1.02 5.97
CA ALA A 32 3.56 0.83 7.11
C ALA A 32 5.02 0.61 6.67
N ALA A 33 5.24 -0.08 5.54
CA ALA A 33 6.54 -0.22 4.89
C ALA A 33 7.00 1.06 4.14
N GLY A 34 6.29 2.19 4.27
CA GLY A 34 6.66 3.48 3.69
C GLY A 34 6.46 3.62 2.17
N SER A 35 5.91 2.59 1.50
CA SER A 35 5.80 2.55 0.03
C SER A 35 4.67 3.42 -0.53
N LEU A 36 3.79 3.96 0.31
CA LEU A 36 2.60 4.71 -0.09
C LEU A 36 2.74 6.25 -0.03
N LYS A 37 3.85 6.77 0.48
CA LYS A 37 4.00 8.21 0.71
C LYS A 37 3.94 8.99 -0.62
N GLY A 38 2.98 9.91 -0.73
CA GLY A 38 2.77 10.74 -1.93
C GLY A 38 2.15 9.98 -3.10
N LYS A 39 1.58 8.80 -2.86
CA LYS A 39 0.96 7.94 -3.88
C LYS A 39 -0.54 7.86 -3.72
N ARG A 40 -1.23 7.51 -4.81
CA ARG A 40 -2.64 7.10 -4.76
C ARG A 40 -2.72 5.61 -4.41
N ALA A 41 -3.64 5.25 -3.52
CA ALA A 41 -3.86 3.86 -3.15
C ALA A 41 -5.34 3.51 -2.94
N ALA A 42 -5.63 2.22 -3.01
CA ALA A 42 -6.94 1.64 -2.73
C ALA A 42 -6.79 0.59 -1.62
N ALA A 43 -7.81 0.45 -0.79
CA ALA A 43 -7.87 -0.56 0.25
C ALA A 43 -9.33 -1.00 0.46
N HIS A 44 -9.53 -2.01 1.32
CA HIS A 44 -10.86 -2.39 1.77
C HIS A 44 -11.62 -1.18 2.35
N TRP A 45 -12.93 -1.11 2.12
CA TRP A 45 -13.77 0.02 2.53
C TRP A 45 -13.66 0.35 4.02
N ALA A 46 -13.54 -0.67 4.89
CA ALA A 46 -13.36 -0.48 6.33
C ALA A 46 -11.97 0.06 6.72
N SER A 47 -11.02 0.04 5.80
CA SER A 47 -9.61 0.37 6.04
C SER A 47 -9.12 1.56 5.22
N VAL A 48 -9.87 2.01 4.22
CA VAL A 48 -9.48 3.03 3.25
C VAL A 48 -9.10 4.36 3.90
N GLN A 49 -9.73 4.70 5.02
CA GLN A 49 -9.48 5.94 5.77
C GLN A 49 -8.04 6.00 6.29
N PHE A 50 -7.44 4.85 6.64
CA PHE A 50 -6.08 4.78 7.18
C PHE A 50 -4.99 5.00 6.14
N LEU A 51 -5.32 5.00 4.84
CA LEU A 51 -4.34 5.31 3.78
C LEU A 51 -3.76 6.72 3.96
N THR A 52 -4.59 7.66 4.42
CA THR A 52 -4.18 9.04 4.67
C THR A 52 -3.12 9.14 5.78
N CYS A 53 -3.19 8.29 6.81
CA CYS A 53 -2.18 8.20 7.87
C CYS A 53 -0.81 7.78 7.34
N HIS A 54 -0.77 7.07 6.21
CA HIS A 54 0.47 6.65 5.53
C HIS A 54 0.88 7.61 4.40
N GLY A 55 0.26 8.79 4.31
CA GLY A 55 0.56 9.80 3.30
C GLY A 55 0.12 9.44 1.89
N ALA A 56 -0.83 8.49 1.75
CA ALA A 56 -1.46 8.15 0.49
C ALA A 56 -2.77 8.90 0.30
N ALA A 57 -3.04 9.30 -0.95
CA ALA A 57 -4.36 9.77 -1.36
C ALA A 57 -5.27 8.58 -1.67
N VAL A 58 -6.54 8.66 -1.25
CA VAL A 58 -7.54 7.62 -1.56
C VAL A 58 -7.87 7.65 -3.05
N GLY A 59 -7.74 6.51 -3.71
CA GLY A 59 -8.12 6.31 -5.10
C GLY A 59 -9.40 5.50 -5.28
N GLU A 60 -9.66 5.11 -6.53
CA GLU A 60 -10.81 4.27 -6.90
C GLU A 60 -10.57 2.80 -6.54
N ARG A 61 -11.50 1.91 -6.95
CA ARG A 61 -11.44 0.48 -6.64
C ARG A 61 -10.14 -0.20 -7.09
N LEU A 62 -9.53 0.25 -8.17
CA LEU A 62 -8.21 -0.18 -8.62
C LEU A 62 -7.41 1.07 -8.96
N VAL A 63 -6.21 1.17 -8.41
CA VAL A 63 -5.30 2.29 -8.69
C VAL A 63 -4.05 1.75 -9.36
N ALA A 64 -3.53 2.51 -10.32
CA ALA A 64 -2.19 2.32 -10.85
C ALA A 64 -1.42 3.63 -10.70
N ASP A 65 -0.44 3.66 -9.79
CA ASP A 65 0.43 4.81 -9.53
C ASP A 65 1.90 4.39 -9.52
N GLY A 66 2.58 4.63 -10.64
CA GLY A 66 3.93 4.16 -10.87
C GLY A 66 4.01 2.63 -10.79
N LYS A 67 4.84 2.11 -9.89
CA LYS A 67 4.97 0.65 -9.66
C LYS A 67 3.87 0.08 -8.76
N LEU A 68 3.09 0.92 -8.10
CA LEU A 68 2.11 0.49 -7.11
C LEU A 68 0.75 0.25 -7.79
N VAL A 69 0.18 -0.95 -7.59
CA VAL A 69 -1.11 -1.35 -8.16
C VAL A 69 -2.04 -1.90 -7.07
N PRO A 70 -2.59 -1.04 -6.19
CA PRO A 70 -3.47 -1.46 -5.12
C PRO A 70 -4.93 -1.60 -5.58
N ALA A 71 -5.61 -2.61 -5.07
CA ALA A 71 -7.01 -2.89 -5.33
C ALA A 71 -7.83 -2.91 -4.03
N ALA A 72 -8.97 -2.24 -4.04
CA ALA A 72 -9.98 -2.40 -3.01
C ALA A 72 -10.59 -3.81 -3.09
N GLY A 73 -10.67 -4.45 -1.93
CA GLY A 73 -11.38 -5.71 -1.69
C GLY A 73 -12.70 -5.45 -1.00
#